data_AF-A0A5K7SE78-F1
#
_entry.id   AF-A0A5K7SE78-F1
#
_cell.length_a   1.000
_cell.length_b   1.000
_cell.length_c   1.000
_cell.angle_alpha   90.00
_cell.angle_beta   90.00
_cell.angle_gamma   90.00
#
_symmetry.space_group_name_H-M   'P 1'
#
loop_
_entity.id
_entity.type
_entity.pdbx_description
1 polymer ?
#
loop_
_entity_poly.entity_id
_entity_poly.type
_entity_poly.pdbx_seq_one_letter_code
_entity_poly.pdbx_strand_id
1 'polypeptide(L)'
;MEKPTFFIGEELSDKTRQWLHMQQIQYIEQPLQKIENMITGAFDGYLFFSPLGINMFKSSGNFPLPNSLVFANQNTTARAAWTHFTNKVHTSPDSEELSFVQYSIFRWMKENHYKGEHI
;
A
#
# COMPACT_ATOMS: atom_id res chain seq x y z
N MET A 1 8.09 19.18 2.98
CA MET A 1 7.04 18.15 3.08
C MET A 1 7.72 16.82 3.29
N GLU A 2 7.19 16.00 4.20
CA GLU A 2 7.71 14.65 4.43
C GLU A 2 7.42 13.77 3.21
N LYS A 3 8.35 12.86 2.90
CA LYS A 3 8.20 11.91 1.79
C LYS A 3 7.20 10.83 2.23
N PRO A 4 6.23 10.45 1.39
CA PRO A 4 5.30 9.41 1.78
C PRO A 4 6.02 8.08 1.99
N THR A 5 5.63 7.38 3.05
CA THR A 5 6.14 6.05 3.40
C THR A 5 5.04 5.03 3.19
N PHE A 6 5.27 4.07 2.29
CA PHE A 6 4.30 3.03 1.94
C PHE A 6 4.67 1.67 2.53
N PHE A 7 3.66 0.96 3.03
CA PHE A 7 3.76 -0.49 3.25
C PHE A 7 3.32 -1.23 2.00
N ILE A 8 4.09 -2.24 1.58
CA ILE A 8 3.83 -3.06 0.41
C ILE A 8 3.82 -4.53 0.85
N GLY A 9 2.64 -5.15 0.84
CA GLY A 9 2.41 -6.50 1.36
C GLY A 9 2.78 -7.65 0.40
N GLU A 10 3.70 -7.41 -0.54
CA GLU A 10 4.23 -8.38 -1.49
C GLU A 10 5.67 -8.01 -1.87
N GLU A 11 6.43 -8.98 -2.38
CA GLU A 11 7.74 -8.74 -2.97
C GLU A 11 7.57 -8.15 -4.38
N LEU A 12 8.14 -6.97 -4.63
CA LEU A 12 7.97 -6.28 -5.90
C LEU A 12 8.92 -6.78 -6.98
N SER A 13 8.52 -6.66 -8.23
CA SER A 13 9.43 -6.81 -9.37
C SER A 13 10.51 -5.71 -9.40
N ASP A 14 11.64 -6.00 -10.03
CA ASP A 14 12.73 -5.04 -10.19
C ASP A 14 12.30 -3.77 -10.94
N LYS A 15 11.38 -3.91 -11.89
CA LYS A 15 10.82 -2.78 -12.64
C LYS A 15 10.10 -1.80 -11.71
N THR A 16 9.30 -2.32 -10.80
CA THR A 16 8.55 -1.50 -9.82
C THR A 16 9.49 -0.87 -8.80
N ARG A 17 10.49 -1.61 -8.31
CA ARG A 17 11.52 -1.06 -7.41
C ARG A 17 12.31 0.08 -8.04
N GLN A 18 12.74 -0.11 -9.30
CA GLN A 18 13.45 0.93 -10.07
C GLN A 18 12.60 2.18 -10.21
N TRP A 19 11.31 2.02 -10.54
CA TRP A 19 10.39 3.14 -10.65
C TRP A 19 10.20 3.87 -9.31
N LEU A 20 9.98 3.15 -8.20
CA LEU A 20 9.87 3.75 -6.86
C LEU A 20 11.13 4.51 -6.44
N HIS A 21 12.30 3.96 -6.76
CA HIS A 21 13.59 4.61 -6.49
C HIS A 21 13.73 5.92 -7.30
N MET A 22 13.37 5.91 -8.59
CA MET A 22 13.36 7.12 -9.43
C MET A 22 12.43 8.21 -8.87
N GLN A 23 11.28 7.81 -8.33
CA GLN A 23 10.31 8.73 -7.70
C GLN A 23 10.70 9.13 -6.26
N GLN A 24 11.81 8.61 -5.74
CA GLN A 24 12.30 8.83 -4.37
C GLN A 24 11.27 8.51 -3.28
N ILE A 25 10.44 7.49 -3.50
CA ILE A 25 9.38 7.07 -2.58
C ILE A 25 9.96 6.14 -1.51
N GLN A 26 9.61 6.38 -0.24
CA GLN A 26 9.99 5.48 0.84
C GLN A 26 8.98 4.34 0.93
N TYR A 27 9.46 3.11 1.05
CA TYR A 27 8.60 1.96 1.18
C TYR A 27 9.26 0.84 1.97
N ILE A 28 8.42 -0.03 2.55
CA ILE A 28 8.82 -1.31 3.12
C ILE A 28 8.06 -2.41 2.40
N GLU A 29 8.79 -3.28 1.70
CA GLU A 29 8.29 -4.54 1.16
C GLU A 29 8.32 -5.60 2.26
N GLN A 30 7.20 -6.29 2.49
CA GLN A 30 7.16 -7.49 3.31
C GLN A 30 6.52 -8.63 2.54
N PRO A 31 7.26 -9.72 2.27
CA PRO A 31 6.67 -10.95 1.76
C PRO A 31 5.58 -11.43 2.71
N LEU A 32 4.49 -11.97 2.16
CA LEU A 32 3.34 -12.48 2.92
C LEU A 32 3.76 -13.37 4.11
N GLN A 33 4.78 -14.21 3.91
CA GLN A 33 5.32 -15.17 4.89
C GLN A 33 6.04 -14.52 6.08
N LYS A 34 6.35 -13.21 6.04
CA LYS A 34 7.15 -12.50 7.06
C LYS A 34 6.39 -11.39 7.79
N ILE A 35 5.08 -11.29 7.58
CA ILE A 35 4.21 -10.24 8.15
C ILE A 35 4.06 -10.34 9.69
N GLU A 36 4.58 -11.40 10.31
CA GLU A 36 4.41 -11.73 11.74
C GLU A 36 5.01 -10.73 12.73
N ASN A 37 5.96 -9.87 12.32
CA ASN A 37 6.72 -9.01 13.26
C ASN A 37 6.70 -7.51 12.96
N MET A 38 5.74 -7.01 12.17
CA MET A 38 5.65 -5.57 11.93
C MET A 38 5.01 -4.83 13.12
N ILE A 39 5.82 -4.38 14.08
CA ILE A 39 5.36 -3.41 15.08
C ILE A 39 5.03 -2.12 14.33
N THR A 40 3.74 -1.91 14.07
CA THR A 40 3.05 -0.74 13.51
C THR A 40 3.96 0.42 13.11
N GLY A 41 4.63 0.29 11.95
CA GLY A 41 5.23 1.45 11.31
C GLY A 41 4.12 2.44 10.93
N ALA A 42 4.37 3.73 11.12
CA ALA A 42 3.48 4.78 10.65
C ALA A 42 3.65 4.93 9.14
N PHE A 43 2.88 4.17 8.35
CA PHE A 43 2.87 4.31 6.90
C PHE A 43 1.70 5.19 6.47
N ASP A 44 1.93 6.04 5.48
CA ASP A 44 0.89 6.90 4.94
C ASP A 44 -0.07 6.13 4.00
N GLY A 45 0.40 5.02 3.43
CA GLY A 45 -0.37 4.16 2.56
C GLY A 45 0.00 2.68 2.69
N TYR A 46 -0.98 1.80 2.59
CA TYR A 46 -0.81 0.34 2.67
C TYR A 46 -1.33 -0.30 1.39
N LEU A 47 -0.45 -0.97 0.65
CA LEU A 47 -0.76 -1.61 -0.63
C LEU A 47 -0.86 -3.13 -0.42
N PHE A 48 -2.05 -3.66 -0.71
CA PHE A 48 -2.34 -5.09 -0.64
C PHE A 48 -2.66 -5.64 -2.04
N PHE A 49 -2.00 -6.74 -2.38
CA PHE A 49 -2.12 -7.40 -3.67
C PHE A 49 -3.03 -8.63 -3.64
N SER A 50 -3.50 -9.03 -2.45
CA SER A 50 -4.40 -10.17 -2.30
C SER A 50 -5.23 -10.09 -1.02
N PRO A 51 -6.41 -10.75 -0.97
CA PRO A 51 -7.16 -10.96 0.27
C PRO A 51 -6.33 -11.69 1.35
N LEU A 52 -5.44 -12.58 0.94
CA LEU A 52 -4.56 -13.31 1.86
C LEU A 52 -3.64 -12.35 2.62
N GLY A 53 -3.05 -11.36 1.94
CA GLY A 53 -2.22 -10.35 2.58
C GLY A 53 -2.96 -9.54 3.64
N ILE A 54 -4.23 -9.18 3.38
CA ILE A 54 -5.09 -8.53 4.38
C ILE A 54 -5.25 -9.42 5.61
N ASN A 55 -5.61 -10.69 5.39
CA ASN A 55 -5.89 -11.63 6.47
C ASN A 55 -4.64 -11.90 7.31
N MET A 56 -3.48 -12.09 6.68
CA MET A 56 -2.21 -12.30 7.36
C MET A 56 -1.78 -11.07 8.15
N PHE A 57 -1.90 -9.87 7.55
CA PHE A 57 -1.62 -8.61 8.24
C PHE A 57 -2.46 -8.45 9.50
N LYS A 58 -3.76 -8.69 9.39
CA LYS A 58 -4.70 -8.66 10.52
C LYS A 58 -4.43 -9.77 11.54
N SER A 59 -4.09 -10.99 11.12
CA SER A 59 -3.85 -12.11 12.05
C SER A 59 -2.58 -11.92 12.87
N SER A 60 -1.59 -11.19 12.35
CA SER A 60 -0.38 -10.80 13.08
C SER A 60 -0.59 -9.63 14.04
N GLY A 61 -1.84 -9.17 14.23
CA GLY A 61 -2.18 -8.05 15.11
C GLY A 61 -1.96 -6.67 14.49
N ASN A 62 -1.67 -6.59 13.19
CA ASN A 62 -1.38 -5.33 12.51
C ASN A 62 -2.66 -4.69 11.96
N PHE A 63 -2.72 -3.36 12.09
CA PHE A 63 -3.77 -2.53 11.53
C PHE A 63 -3.16 -1.29 10.88
N PRO A 64 -3.70 -0.82 9.74
CA PRO A 64 -3.31 0.46 9.20
C PRO A 64 -3.61 1.58 10.21
N LEU A 65 -2.79 2.64 10.25
CA LEU A 65 -3.12 3.80 11.08
C LEU A 65 -4.44 4.43 10.61
N PRO A 66 -5.26 5.01 11.51
CA PRO A 66 -6.62 5.47 11.17
C PRO A 66 -6.71 6.45 9.99
N ASN A 67 -5.69 7.30 9.79
CA ASN A 67 -5.67 8.31 8.73
C ASN A 67 -4.97 7.84 7.44
N SER A 68 -4.37 6.65 7.45
CA SER A 68 -3.69 6.12 6.27
C SER A 68 -4.69 5.61 5.25
N LEU A 69 -4.28 5.62 3.99
CA LEU A 69 -5.08 5.06 2.91
C LEU A 69 -4.71 3.60 2.67
N VAL A 70 -5.72 2.78 2.40
CA VAL A 70 -5.52 1.38 2.00
C VAL A 70 -5.79 1.24 0.51
N PHE A 71 -4.89 0.56 -0.18
CA PHE A 71 -4.98 0.32 -1.61
C PHE A 71 -5.06 -1.17 -1.88
N ALA A 72 -5.98 -1.55 -2.75
CA ALA A 72 -6.24 -2.92 -3.15
C ALA A 72 -6.12 -3.04 -4.67
N ASN A 73 -5.35 -4.01 -5.15
CA ASN A 73 -5.16 -4.22 -6.58
C ASN A 73 -6.43 -4.68 -7.32
N GLN A 74 -7.41 -5.24 -6.60
CA GLN A 74 -8.66 -5.74 -7.17
C GLN A 74 -9.81 -5.73 -6.16
N ASN A 75 -11.03 -5.93 -6.66
CA ASN A 75 -12.27 -5.89 -5.87
C ASN A 75 -12.31 -6.91 -4.72
N THR A 76 -11.76 -8.11 -4.92
CA THR A 76 -11.72 -9.15 -3.88
C THR A 76 -10.82 -8.73 -2.72
N THR A 77 -9.65 -8.15 -3.01
CA THR A 77 -8.73 -7.58 -2.02
C THR A 77 -9.38 -6.40 -1.28
N ALA A 78 -10.09 -5.52 -1.99
CA ALA A 78 -10.78 -4.38 -1.39
C ALA A 78 -11.90 -4.80 -0.43
N ARG A 79 -12.67 -5.82 -0.80
CA ARG A 79 -13.72 -6.41 0.06
C ARG A 79 -13.15 -6.99 1.35
N ALA A 80 -12.01 -7.69 1.26
CA ALA A 80 -11.32 -8.18 2.45
C ALA A 80 -10.87 -7.01 3.35
N ALA A 81 -10.31 -5.95 2.77
CA ALA A 81 -9.91 -4.76 3.52
C ALA A 81 -11.11 -4.12 4.27
N TRP A 82 -12.23 -3.89 3.59
CA TRP A 82 -13.45 -3.32 4.21
C TRP A 82 -14.04 -4.17 5.33
N THR A 83 -13.76 -5.47 5.34
CA THR A 83 -14.26 -6.38 6.38
C THR A 83 -13.48 -6.21 7.69
N HIS A 84 -12.26 -5.67 7.62
CA HIS A 84 -11.33 -5.65 8.75
C HIS A 84 -10.84 -4.25 9.15
N PHE A 85 -10.81 -3.30 8.21
CA PHE A 85 -10.24 -1.98 8.41
C PHE A 85 -11.32 -0.90 8.29
N THR A 86 -11.22 0.13 9.12
CA THR A 86 -12.08 1.33 9.06
C THR A 86 -11.52 2.39 8.11
N ASN A 87 -10.33 2.16 7.55
CA ASN A 87 -9.65 3.06 6.63
C ASN A 87 -10.43 3.25 5.34
N LYS A 88 -10.19 4.40 4.70
CA LYS A 88 -10.60 4.60 3.31
C LYS A 88 -9.82 3.64 2.40
N VAL A 89 -10.55 2.79 1.68
CA VAL A 89 -9.98 1.82 0.74
C VAL A 89 -10.19 2.29 -0.69
N HIS A 90 -9.12 2.26 -1.48
CA HIS A 90 -9.14 2.49 -2.92
C HIS A 90 -8.83 1.22 -3.67
N THR A 91 -9.69 0.86 -4.64
CA THR A 91 -9.41 -0.23 -5.56
C THR A 91 -8.77 0.31 -6.83
N SER A 92 -7.75 -0.39 -7.33
CA SER A 92 -7.13 -0.13 -8.61
C SER A 92 -8.01 -0.61 -9.77
N PRO A 93 -8.06 0.11 -10.90
CA PRO A 93 -8.69 -0.38 -12.12
C PRO A 93 -7.84 -1.46 -12.83
N ASP A 94 -6.54 -1.52 -12.52
CA ASP A 94 -5.59 -2.47 -13.11
C ASP A 94 -4.93 -3.29 -12.00
N SER A 95 -4.81 -4.60 -12.24
CA SER A 95 -4.18 -5.55 -11.32
C SER A 95 -2.70 -5.80 -11.62
N GLU A 96 -2.17 -5.30 -12.74
CA GLU A 96 -0.73 -5.34 -13.04
C GLU A 96 0.06 -4.59 -11.96
N GLU A 97 1.16 -5.17 -11.52
CA GLU A 97 1.89 -4.75 -10.31
C GLU A 97 2.31 -3.28 -10.38
N LEU A 98 2.97 -2.87 -11.47
CA LEU A 98 3.46 -1.51 -11.61
C LEU A 98 2.30 -0.52 -11.76
N SER A 99 1.32 -0.82 -12.59
CA SER A 99 0.10 -0.02 -12.76
C SER A 99 -0.61 0.21 -11.43
N PHE A 100 -0.75 -0.84 -10.60
CA PHE A 100 -1.36 -0.75 -9.29
C PHE A 100 -0.56 0.15 -8.35
N VAL A 101 0.76 -0.03 -8.29
CA VAL A 101 1.63 0.79 -7.43
C VAL A 101 1.57 2.26 -7.86
N GLN A 102 1.69 2.54 -9.15
CA GLN A 102 1.58 3.89 -9.72
C GLN A 102 0.23 4.53 -9.40
N TYR A 103 -0.87 3.79 -9.60
CA TYR A 103 -2.21 4.24 -9.26
C TYR A 103 -2.32 4.58 -7.77
N SER A 104 -1.85 3.70 -6.89
CA SER A 104 -1.94 3.87 -5.44
C SER A 104 -1.24 5.14 -4.97
N ILE A 105 -0.03 5.37 -5.47
CA ILE A 105 0.76 6.56 -5.14
C ILE A 105 0.11 7.83 -5.69
N PHE A 106 -0.32 7.81 -6.95
CA PHE A 106 -1.05 8.94 -7.55
C PHE A 106 -2.30 9.30 -6.75
N ARG A 107 -3.08 8.30 -6.35
CA ARG A 107 -4.28 8.50 -5.53
C ARG A 107 -3.96 9.03 -4.15
N TRP A 108 -2.92 8.52 -3.50
CA TRP A 108 -2.47 9.02 -2.21
C TRP A 108 -2.07 10.50 -2.28
N MET A 109 -1.29 10.88 -3.29
CA MET A 109 -0.87 12.26 -3.52
C MET A 109 -2.06 13.20 -3.71
N LYS A 110 -3.05 12.77 -4.50
CA LYS A 110 -4.28 13.53 -4.76
C LYS A 110 -5.10 13.75 -3.49
N GLU A 111 -5.30 12.71 -2.68
CA GLU A 111 -6.10 12.78 -1.45
C GLU A 111 -5.42 13.61 -0.35
N ASN A 112 -4.09 13.61 -0.30
CA ASN A 112 -3.31 14.37 0.68
C ASN A 112 -2.88 15.76 0.19
N HIS A 113 -3.42 16.22 -0.95
CA HIS A 113 -3.07 17.50 -1.57
C HIS A 113 -1.55 17.71 -1.71
N TYR A 114 -0.83 16.64 -2.05
CA TYR A 114 0.62 16.65 -2.16
C TYR A 114 1.04 17.64 -3.26
N LYS A 115 1.77 18.70 -2.86
CA LYS A 115 2.33 19.73 -3.76
C LYS A 115 3.81 19.51 -4.06
N GLY A 116 4.32 18.28 -3.96
CA GLY A 116 5.66 18.00 -4.47
C GLY A 116 5.68 18.14 -5.99
N GLU A 117 6.86 18.45 -6.54
CA GLU A 117 7.02 18.60 -7.98
C GLU A 117 6.51 17.34 -8.69
N HIS A 118 5.59 17.54 -9.63
CA HIS A 118 5.19 16.51 -10.57
C HIS A 118 6.46 16.05 -11.30
N ILE A 119 6.85 14.78 -11.10
CA ILE A 119 7.93 14.13 -11.86
C ILE A 119 7.31 13.49 -13.10
#